data_AF-A0A4S0S4B6-F1
#
_entry.id   AF-A0A4S0S4B6-F1
#
_cell.length_a   1.000
_cell.length_b   1.000
_cell.length_c   1.000
_cell.angle_alpha   90.00
_cell.angle_beta   90.00
_cell.angle_gamma   90.00
#
_symmetry.space_group_name_H-M   'P 1'
#
loop_
_entity.id
_entity.type
_entity.pdbx_description
1 polymer ?
#
loop_
_entity_poly.entity_id
_entity_poly.type
_entity_poly.pdbx_seq_one_letter_code
_entity_poly.pdbx_strand_id
1 'polypeptide(L)'
;MRLFSRGAIALAVTILLGCMAGAVAQQTENIPQQNSDAIARKLASVLLERQIGAKVPAERFGAYEVDFNLDGFSEIYVYVQDPACDGVKCGLFLFVLEGDGYREVLGDIPGARLTDPAKVGLGAFKRKGFIDLQLNQTLASWNDERYADSSTFPASSLDGTAFIAACRKNKSSEQPEEGEAERVTSECQCQFNRFETIGLAQADLDTYAASFGESFVYPTGDREKPWQALVKDAEDAGTGCDVASGKSQWQPAYFNHGDQQQQRLDFDAFLDACPVQDFILTNRKTGSPDRALGLCGCLARELPTQGVTQTGMDLLTQYYRDEISDADIDAQDSELLAAHDKASDACLAQFPAK
;
A
#
# COMPACT_ATOMS: atom_id res chain seq x y z
N MET A 1 54.59 -17.89 4.93
CA MET A 1 55.23 -19.15 5.36
C MET A 1 55.31 -19.16 6.88
N ARG A 2 54.71 -20.19 7.50
CA ARG A 2 54.82 -20.65 8.90
C ARG A 2 54.28 -19.75 10.03
N LEU A 3 53.62 -20.26 11.07
CA LEU A 3 52.79 -21.46 11.35
C LEU A 3 52.34 -21.32 12.83
N PHE A 4 51.02 -21.40 13.09
CA PHE A 4 50.30 -22.07 14.21
C PHE A 4 50.73 -21.96 15.70
N SER A 5 49.71 -21.68 16.52
CA SER A 5 49.34 -22.32 17.81
C SER A 5 47.95 -21.75 18.18
N ARG A 6 46.77 -22.41 18.26
CA ARG A 6 46.27 -23.75 18.61
C ARG A 6 46.52 -24.21 20.06
N GLY A 7 45.62 -23.75 20.94
CA GLY A 7 45.15 -24.40 22.17
C GLY A 7 44.06 -23.50 22.78
N ALA A 8 42.82 -23.91 23.06
CA ALA A 8 42.27 -25.21 23.36
C ALA A 8 40.84 -25.36 22.80
N ILE A 9 40.52 -26.57 22.33
CA ILE A 9 39.19 -27.04 21.95
C ILE A 9 38.68 -27.94 23.10
N ALA A 10 37.36 -27.87 23.33
CA ALA A 10 36.48 -28.81 24.03
C ALA A 10 36.43 -28.75 25.57
N LEU A 11 35.32 -28.25 26.12
CA LEU A 11 34.23 -29.09 26.65
C LEU A 11 33.08 -28.20 27.20
N ALA A 12 31.91 -28.21 26.55
CA ALA A 12 30.58 -28.08 27.18
C ALA A 12 29.49 -28.22 26.11
N VAL A 13 29.46 -29.37 25.44
CA VAL A 13 28.24 -29.88 24.78
C VAL A 13 27.58 -30.79 25.80
N THR A 14 26.67 -30.23 26.59
CA THR A 14 25.57 -30.94 27.28
C THR A 14 24.73 -29.93 28.06
N ILE A 15 23.76 -29.30 27.38
CA ILE A 15 22.38 -28.96 27.77
C ILE A 15 21.84 -28.20 26.54
N LEU A 16 21.60 -28.94 25.45
CA LEU A 16 20.89 -28.43 24.26
C LEU A 16 20.12 -29.56 23.56
N LEU A 17 19.70 -30.54 24.36
CA LEU A 17 18.76 -31.60 23.99
C LEU A 17 17.72 -31.67 25.11
N GLY A 18 16.72 -30.80 25.02
CA GLY A 18 15.67 -30.73 26.03
C GLY A 18 14.82 -29.46 25.99
N CYS A 19 14.52 -28.92 24.81
CA CYS A 19 13.39 -28.00 24.55
C CYS A 19 13.04 -28.01 23.05
N MET A 20 13.02 -29.20 22.45
CA MET A 20 12.25 -29.46 21.21
C MET A 20 10.89 -30.00 21.66
N ALA A 21 10.06 -29.11 22.19
CA ALA A 21 8.65 -29.37 22.47
C ALA A 21 7.93 -28.01 22.50
N GLY A 22 7.31 -27.66 21.36
CA GLY A 22 6.19 -26.74 21.30
C GLY A 22 6.42 -25.31 21.76
N ALA A 23 7.25 -24.54 21.07
CA ALA A 23 6.97 -23.11 20.93
C ALA A 23 6.19 -22.92 19.63
N VAL A 24 4.91 -23.34 19.64
CA VAL A 24 3.94 -22.68 18.77
C VAL A 24 3.91 -21.26 19.31
N ALA A 25 4.58 -20.33 18.61
CA ALA A 25 4.37 -18.92 18.88
C ALA A 25 2.85 -18.72 18.84
N GLN A 26 2.26 -18.41 19.98
CA GLN A 26 0.84 -18.16 20.10
C GLN A 26 0.61 -16.87 19.33
N GLN A 27 0.31 -17.02 18.04
CA GLN A 27 0.09 -15.93 17.10
C GLN A 27 -1.06 -15.12 17.69
N THR A 28 -0.75 -13.95 18.25
CA THR A 28 -1.77 -13.06 18.79
C THR A 28 -2.74 -12.76 17.66
N GLU A 29 -4.04 -13.03 17.87
CA GLU A 29 -5.05 -12.80 16.86
C GLU A 29 -5.07 -11.31 16.49
N ASN A 30 -4.64 -10.99 15.27
CA ASN A 30 -4.80 -9.66 14.69
C ASN A 30 -6.09 -9.68 13.86
N ILE A 31 -7.23 -9.47 14.52
CA ILE A 31 -8.55 -9.50 13.90
C ILE A 31 -8.67 -8.54 12.70
N PRO A 32 -8.22 -7.27 12.79
CA PRO A 32 -8.22 -6.37 11.63
C PRO A 32 -7.49 -6.96 10.41
N GLN A 33 -6.31 -7.55 10.60
CA GLN A 33 -5.59 -8.21 9.51
C GLN A 33 -6.37 -9.41 8.95
N GLN A 34 -6.95 -10.23 9.81
CA GLN A 34 -7.73 -11.40 9.36
C GLN A 34 -8.96 -11.00 8.54
N ASN A 35 -9.63 -9.90 8.92
CA ASN A 35 -10.75 -9.35 8.17
C ASN A 35 -10.28 -8.81 6.81
N SER A 36 -9.20 -8.02 6.78
CA SER A 36 -8.58 -7.53 5.55
C SER A 36 -8.17 -8.67 4.61
N ASP A 37 -7.51 -9.72 5.12
CA ASP A 37 -7.14 -10.89 4.32
C ASP A 37 -8.37 -11.64 3.76
N ALA A 38 -9.50 -11.67 4.49
CA ALA A 38 -10.73 -12.29 4.02
C ALA A 38 -11.35 -11.51 2.85
N ILE A 39 -11.41 -10.18 2.99
CA ILE A 39 -11.87 -9.27 1.94
C ILE A 39 -10.95 -9.39 0.71
N ALA A 40 -9.63 -9.35 0.91
CA ALA A 40 -8.62 -9.51 -0.13
C ALA A 40 -8.82 -10.82 -0.92
N ARG A 41 -9.03 -11.94 -0.22
CA ARG A 41 -9.26 -13.26 -0.85
C ARG A 41 -10.52 -13.28 -1.72
N LYS A 42 -11.61 -12.67 -1.24
CA LYS A 42 -12.86 -12.58 -2.00
C LYS A 42 -12.67 -11.75 -3.26
N LEU A 43 -12.09 -10.55 -3.15
CA LEU A 43 -11.78 -9.69 -4.30
C LEU A 43 -10.83 -10.37 -5.28
N ALA A 44 -9.75 -10.98 -4.77
CA ALA A 44 -8.78 -11.71 -5.58
C ALA A 44 -9.41 -12.85 -6.37
N SER A 45 -10.40 -13.57 -5.84
CA SER A 45 -11.08 -14.65 -6.56
C SER A 45 -11.72 -14.17 -7.88
N VAL A 46 -12.38 -13.01 -7.84
CA VAL A 46 -13.02 -12.37 -9.00
C VAL A 46 -11.96 -11.87 -9.99
N LEU A 47 -10.94 -11.20 -9.48
CA LEU A 47 -9.87 -10.61 -10.30
C LEU A 47 -9.01 -11.68 -10.99
N LEU A 48 -8.66 -12.76 -10.27
CA LEU A 48 -7.95 -13.90 -10.81
C LEU A 48 -8.78 -14.59 -11.90
N GLU A 49 -10.05 -14.90 -11.64
CA GLU A 49 -10.90 -15.59 -12.62
C GLU A 49 -10.94 -14.82 -13.94
N ARG A 50 -11.08 -13.49 -13.87
CA ARG A 50 -11.01 -12.62 -15.04
C ARG A 50 -9.63 -12.64 -15.71
N GLN A 51 -8.56 -12.54 -14.93
CA GLN A 51 -7.19 -12.41 -15.44
C GLN A 51 -6.69 -13.69 -16.11
N ILE A 52 -7.04 -14.87 -15.58
CA ILE A 52 -6.54 -16.16 -16.07
C ILE A 52 -7.57 -16.90 -16.93
N GLY A 53 -8.83 -16.45 -16.92
CA GLY A 53 -9.95 -17.05 -17.64
C GLY A 53 -10.50 -18.34 -17.01
N ALA A 54 -10.22 -18.61 -15.74
CA ALA A 54 -10.69 -19.80 -15.03
C ALA A 54 -10.73 -19.56 -13.52
N LYS A 55 -11.65 -20.24 -12.82
CA LYS A 55 -11.69 -20.23 -11.36
C LYS A 55 -10.45 -20.85 -10.76
N VAL A 56 -9.83 -20.15 -9.81
CA VAL A 56 -8.77 -20.70 -8.96
C VAL A 56 -9.40 -21.17 -7.65
N PRO A 57 -9.20 -22.44 -7.25
CA PRO A 57 -9.65 -22.90 -5.93
C PRO A 57 -9.01 -22.07 -4.80
N ALA A 58 -9.79 -21.75 -3.76
CA ALA A 58 -9.36 -20.85 -2.69
C ALA A 58 -8.12 -21.36 -1.92
N GLU A 59 -7.92 -22.67 -1.86
CA GLU A 59 -6.76 -23.30 -1.25
C GLU A 59 -5.46 -23.15 -2.07
N ARG A 60 -5.58 -22.75 -3.34
CA ARG A 60 -4.44 -22.60 -4.25
C ARG A 60 -3.86 -21.21 -4.29
N PHE A 61 -4.46 -20.23 -3.60
CA PHE A 61 -3.92 -18.89 -3.56
C PHE A 61 -4.03 -18.23 -2.19
N GLY A 62 -3.07 -17.36 -1.90
CA GLY A 62 -3.16 -16.38 -0.84
C GLY A 62 -3.38 -15.00 -1.43
N ALA A 63 -4.09 -14.13 -0.71
CA ALA A 63 -4.23 -12.73 -1.08
C ALA A 63 -4.21 -11.86 0.18
N TYR A 64 -3.66 -10.66 0.04
CA TYR A 64 -3.72 -9.62 1.07
C TYR A 64 -3.81 -8.26 0.40
N GLU A 65 -4.38 -7.31 1.14
CA GLU A 65 -4.49 -5.92 0.74
C GLU A 65 -3.18 -5.19 1.02
N VAL A 66 -2.76 -4.38 0.06
CA VAL A 66 -1.63 -3.45 0.22
C VAL A 66 -2.07 -2.13 -0.36
N ASP A 67 -1.74 -1.03 0.31
CA ASP A 67 -1.88 0.29 -0.30
C ASP A 67 -0.49 0.83 -0.68
N PHE A 68 -0.15 0.69 -1.96
CA PHE A 68 1.11 1.11 -2.54
C PHE A 68 1.11 2.60 -2.89
N ASN A 69 -0.04 3.21 -3.17
CA ASN A 69 -0.13 4.60 -3.61
C ASN A 69 -0.47 5.59 -2.47
N LEU A 70 -0.82 5.03 -1.32
CA LEU A 70 -1.25 5.66 -0.09
C LEU A 70 -2.52 6.52 -0.24
N ASP A 71 -3.48 6.07 -1.05
CA ASP A 71 -4.74 6.77 -1.31
C ASP A 71 -5.92 6.31 -0.42
N GLY A 72 -5.69 5.30 0.42
CA GLY A 72 -6.66 4.65 1.29
C GLY A 72 -7.13 3.33 0.71
N PHE A 73 -7.16 3.17 -0.62
CA PHE A 73 -7.68 2.00 -1.30
C PHE A 73 -6.60 0.98 -1.55
N SER A 74 -6.94 -0.26 -1.27
CA SER A 74 -5.99 -1.33 -1.38
C SER A 74 -5.88 -1.83 -2.82
N GLU A 75 -4.66 -1.89 -3.31
CA GLU A 75 -4.27 -2.88 -4.29
C GLU A 75 -4.41 -4.30 -3.71
N ILE A 76 -4.68 -5.26 -4.60
CA ILE A 76 -4.84 -6.67 -4.22
C ILE A 76 -3.60 -7.43 -4.67
N TYR A 77 -2.77 -7.81 -3.70
CA TYR A 77 -1.63 -8.69 -3.92
C TYR A 77 -2.07 -10.14 -3.80
N VAL A 78 -1.68 -10.96 -4.76
CA VAL A 78 -2.09 -12.36 -4.86
C VAL A 78 -0.91 -13.25 -5.19
N TYR A 79 -0.83 -14.41 -4.54
CA TYR A 79 0.09 -15.47 -4.92
C TYR A 79 -0.66 -16.78 -5.16
N VAL A 80 -0.61 -17.26 -6.39
CA VAL A 80 -1.21 -18.53 -6.80
C VAL A 80 -0.13 -19.61 -6.86
N GLN A 81 -0.28 -20.65 -6.06
CA GLN A 81 0.69 -21.73 -5.94
C GLN A 81 0.49 -22.80 -7.03
N ASP A 82 1.55 -23.06 -7.79
CA ASP A 82 1.66 -24.20 -8.70
C ASP A 82 3.13 -24.65 -8.82
N PRO A 83 3.47 -25.93 -8.56
CA PRO A 83 4.84 -26.43 -8.77
C PRO A 83 5.33 -26.32 -10.21
N ALA A 84 4.43 -26.32 -11.20
CA ALA A 84 4.74 -26.17 -12.62
C ALA A 84 4.56 -24.73 -13.10
N CYS A 85 4.72 -23.74 -12.20
CA CYS A 85 4.33 -22.38 -12.51
C CYS A 85 5.20 -21.73 -13.59
N ASP A 86 4.54 -21.17 -14.61
CA ASP A 86 5.14 -20.44 -15.74
C ASP A 86 4.92 -18.92 -15.68
N GLY A 87 4.19 -18.43 -14.65
CA GLY A 87 3.84 -17.02 -14.48
C GLY A 87 2.62 -16.56 -15.29
N VAL A 88 1.99 -17.45 -16.08
CA VAL A 88 0.82 -17.08 -16.91
C VAL A 88 -0.46 -17.23 -16.10
N LYS A 89 -0.65 -18.37 -15.44
CA LYS A 89 -1.87 -18.71 -14.68
C LYS A 89 -1.64 -18.87 -13.17
N CYS A 90 -0.42 -18.64 -12.74
CA CYS A 90 0.06 -18.88 -11.39
C CYS A 90 1.18 -17.89 -11.09
N GLY A 91 1.64 -17.87 -9.84
CA GLY A 91 2.67 -16.94 -9.40
C GLY A 91 2.05 -15.68 -8.80
N LEU A 92 2.81 -14.59 -8.81
CA LEU A 92 2.41 -13.32 -8.25
C LEU A 92 1.53 -12.53 -9.20
N PHE A 93 0.51 -11.89 -8.65
CA PHE A 93 -0.31 -10.89 -9.33
C PHE A 93 -0.47 -9.70 -8.40
N LEU A 94 -0.41 -8.50 -8.96
CA LEU A 94 -0.77 -7.27 -8.25
C LEU A 94 -1.85 -6.57 -9.06
N PHE A 95 -3.03 -6.42 -8.48
CA PHE A 95 -4.13 -5.71 -9.11
C PHE A 95 -4.25 -4.30 -8.53
N VAL A 96 -4.14 -3.31 -9.41
CA VAL A 96 -4.25 -1.88 -9.08
C VAL A 96 -5.54 -1.33 -9.63
N LEU A 97 -6.31 -0.63 -8.79
CA LEU A 97 -7.52 0.07 -9.21
C LEU A 97 -7.12 1.41 -9.85
N GLU A 98 -7.19 1.51 -11.17
CA GLU A 98 -6.89 2.75 -11.89
C GLU A 98 -7.99 3.11 -12.88
N GLY A 99 -8.31 4.40 -12.95
CA GLY A 99 -9.41 4.88 -13.79
C GLY A 99 -10.69 4.10 -13.50
N ASP A 100 -11.23 3.43 -14.52
CA ASP A 100 -12.47 2.66 -14.40
C ASP A 100 -12.30 1.18 -13.99
N GLY A 101 -11.10 0.69 -13.67
CA GLY A 101 -11.02 -0.69 -13.16
C GLY A 101 -9.69 -1.22 -12.66
N TYR A 102 -9.75 -2.45 -12.14
CA TYR A 102 -8.59 -3.18 -11.66
C TYR A 102 -7.78 -3.73 -12.82
N ARG A 103 -6.49 -3.43 -12.84
CA ARG A 103 -5.53 -3.94 -13.81
C ARG A 103 -4.42 -4.69 -13.12
N GLU A 104 -4.04 -5.82 -13.69
CA GLU A 104 -2.86 -6.57 -13.26
C GLU A 104 -1.59 -5.90 -13.82
N VAL A 105 -0.61 -5.63 -12.97
CA VAL A 105 0.55 -4.79 -13.33
C VAL A 105 1.91 -5.50 -13.29
N LEU A 106 2.02 -6.72 -12.77
CA LEU A 106 3.31 -7.44 -12.74
C LEU A 106 3.59 -8.23 -14.03
N GLY A 107 2.55 -8.57 -14.80
CA GLY A 107 2.70 -9.32 -16.05
C GLY A 107 3.52 -8.62 -17.12
N ASP A 108 3.65 -7.30 -17.02
CA ASP A 108 4.42 -6.48 -17.94
C ASP A 108 5.92 -6.49 -17.67
N ILE A 109 6.34 -7.02 -16.51
CA ILE A 109 7.74 -7.12 -16.11
C ILE A 109 8.21 -8.57 -16.31
N PRO A 110 9.17 -8.83 -17.21
CA PRO A 110 9.67 -10.17 -17.45
C PRO A 110 10.12 -10.87 -16.16
N GLY A 111 9.49 -12.01 -15.86
CA GLY A 111 9.82 -12.84 -14.70
C GLY A 111 9.27 -12.35 -13.34
N ALA A 112 8.64 -11.17 -13.25
CA ALA A 112 8.13 -10.64 -11.99
C ALA A 112 7.14 -11.58 -11.30
N ARG A 113 6.21 -12.17 -12.08
CA ARG A 113 5.22 -13.12 -11.58
C ARG A 113 5.83 -14.42 -11.02
N LEU A 114 7.07 -14.73 -11.35
CA LEU A 114 7.80 -15.90 -10.84
C LEU A 114 8.67 -15.58 -9.63
N THR A 115 8.61 -14.35 -9.11
CA THR A 115 9.35 -13.97 -7.92
C THR A 115 8.83 -14.76 -6.72
N ASP A 116 9.77 -15.33 -5.96
CA ASP A 116 9.46 -15.96 -4.67
C ASP A 116 8.80 -14.91 -3.75
N PRO A 117 7.59 -15.15 -3.20
CA PRO A 117 6.92 -14.23 -2.30
C PRO A 117 7.79 -13.79 -1.11
N ALA A 118 8.69 -14.66 -0.62
CA ALA A 118 9.60 -14.33 0.47
C ALA A 118 10.69 -13.31 0.09
N LYS A 119 10.80 -12.98 -1.21
CA LYS A 119 11.75 -12.01 -1.76
C LYS A 119 11.06 -10.78 -2.35
N VAL A 120 9.75 -10.65 -2.11
CA VAL A 120 9.00 -9.45 -2.42
C VAL A 120 9.04 -8.50 -1.23
N GLY A 121 9.30 -7.23 -1.48
CA GLY A 121 9.35 -6.22 -0.42
C GLY A 121 8.92 -4.85 -0.91
N LEU A 122 8.45 -4.02 0.03
CA LEU A 122 8.22 -2.61 -0.22
C LEU A 122 9.56 -1.87 -0.23
N GLY A 123 9.74 -1.00 -1.21
CA GLY A 123 10.89 -0.11 -1.32
C GLY A 123 10.79 1.06 -0.35
N ALA A 124 11.91 1.73 -0.13
CA ALA A 124 11.95 2.91 0.73
C ALA A 124 11.35 4.15 0.06
N PHE A 125 11.27 4.20 -1.26
CA PHE A 125 10.88 5.40 -2.00
C PHE A 125 9.61 5.21 -2.81
N LYS A 126 8.98 6.33 -3.18
CA LYS A 126 7.87 6.39 -4.13
C LYS A 126 8.30 7.02 -5.45
N ARG A 127 7.69 6.60 -6.54
CA ARG A 127 7.78 7.23 -7.86
C ARG A 127 6.35 7.47 -8.34
N LYS A 128 6.03 8.71 -8.72
CA LYS A 128 4.71 9.05 -9.27
C LYS A 128 3.54 8.61 -8.37
N GLY A 129 3.71 8.76 -7.06
CA GLY A 129 2.70 8.42 -6.08
C GLY A 129 2.69 6.96 -5.61
N PHE A 130 3.41 6.03 -6.25
CA PHE A 130 3.44 4.61 -5.85
C PHE A 130 4.77 4.22 -5.21
N ILE A 131 4.73 3.41 -4.15
CA ILE A 131 5.92 2.83 -3.50
C ILE A 131 6.64 1.89 -4.47
N ASP A 132 7.96 2.01 -4.55
CA ASP A 132 8.82 1.11 -5.33
C ASP A 132 8.65 -0.34 -4.82
N LEU A 133 8.62 -1.32 -5.70
CA LEU A 133 8.42 -2.75 -5.37
C LEU A 133 9.72 -3.52 -5.61
N GLN A 134 10.28 -4.10 -4.55
CA GLN A 134 11.42 -5.01 -4.67
C GLN A 134 10.93 -6.40 -5.07
N LEU A 135 11.38 -6.88 -6.23
CA LEU A 135 11.10 -8.21 -6.78
C LEU A 135 12.42 -8.99 -6.88
N ASN A 136 12.81 -9.63 -5.78
CA ASN A 136 14.10 -10.31 -5.65
C ASN A 136 15.29 -9.37 -5.93
N GLN A 137 15.86 -9.35 -7.14
CA GLN A 137 16.98 -8.48 -7.51
C GLN A 137 16.53 -7.26 -8.34
N THR A 138 15.29 -7.24 -8.81
CA THR A 138 14.74 -6.15 -9.63
C THR A 138 13.99 -5.18 -8.73
N LEU A 139 14.35 -3.90 -8.78
CA LEU A 139 13.53 -2.84 -8.23
C LEU A 139 12.56 -2.38 -9.32
N ALA A 140 11.26 -2.49 -9.08
CA ALA A 140 10.24 -1.99 -9.98
C ALA A 140 9.69 -0.67 -9.46
N SER A 141 9.55 0.34 -10.31
CA SER A 141 8.85 1.58 -9.94
C SER A 141 7.75 1.92 -10.94
N TRP A 142 6.82 2.76 -10.49
CA TRP A 142 5.71 3.21 -11.31
C TRP A 142 6.15 4.25 -12.35
N ASN A 143 5.74 4.06 -13.60
CA ASN A 143 6.11 4.92 -14.73
C ASN A 143 4.96 5.79 -15.26
N ASP A 144 4.01 6.15 -14.39
CA ASP A 144 2.70 6.78 -14.68
C ASP A 144 1.65 5.81 -15.24
N GLU A 145 2.08 4.70 -15.84
CA GLU A 145 1.16 3.72 -16.42
C GLU A 145 1.28 2.33 -15.82
N ARG A 146 2.36 1.90 -15.19
CA ARG A 146 2.55 0.55 -14.63
C ARG A 146 3.85 0.47 -13.84
N TYR A 147 4.03 -0.62 -13.11
CA TYR A 147 5.36 -1.00 -12.63
C TYR A 147 6.25 -1.43 -13.80
N ALA A 148 7.49 -0.95 -13.82
CA ALA A 148 8.54 -1.38 -14.72
C ALA A 148 9.89 -1.40 -14.01
N ASP A 149 10.87 -2.13 -14.55
CA ASP A 149 12.22 -2.19 -14.01
C ASP A 149 12.84 -0.78 -13.92
N SER A 150 13.19 -0.35 -12.71
CA SER A 150 13.63 1.01 -12.44
C SER A 150 14.95 1.36 -13.12
N SER A 151 15.77 0.35 -13.45
CA SER A 151 17.02 0.54 -14.18
C SER A 151 16.82 1.04 -15.62
N THR A 152 15.60 0.94 -16.14
CA THR A 152 15.25 1.39 -17.49
C THR A 152 14.82 2.86 -17.55
N PHE A 153 14.62 3.51 -16.39
CA PHE A 153 14.17 4.89 -16.36
C PHE A 153 15.30 5.89 -16.63
N PRO A 154 15.01 7.00 -17.33
CA PRO A 154 15.99 8.05 -17.51
C PRO A 154 16.32 8.68 -16.15
N ALA A 155 17.60 8.64 -15.78
CA ALA A 155 18.14 9.44 -14.67
C ALA A 155 18.52 10.83 -15.19
N SER A 156 18.31 11.86 -14.37
CA SER A 156 18.84 13.20 -14.67
C SER A 156 20.27 13.34 -14.14
N SER A 157 21.02 14.26 -14.73
CA SER A 157 22.26 14.77 -14.15
C SER A 157 21.97 16.18 -13.66
N LEU A 158 22.00 16.38 -12.35
CA LEU A 158 21.60 17.64 -11.72
C LEU A 158 22.81 18.34 -11.09
N ASP A 159 22.81 19.66 -11.13
CA ASP A 159 23.66 20.46 -10.23
C ASP A 159 22.92 20.64 -8.89
N GLY A 160 23.35 19.87 -7.89
CA GLY A 160 22.78 19.88 -6.54
C GLY A 160 23.28 20.99 -5.64
N THR A 161 24.20 21.84 -6.08
CA THR A 161 24.93 22.77 -5.20
C THR A 161 23.98 23.72 -4.44
N ALA A 162 23.06 24.36 -5.17
CA ALA A 162 22.09 25.28 -4.58
C ALA A 162 21.09 24.55 -3.67
N PHE A 163 20.58 23.40 -4.12
CA PHE A 163 19.64 22.59 -3.35
C PHE A 163 20.25 22.10 -2.04
N ILE A 164 21.44 21.48 -2.07
CA ILE A 164 22.08 20.92 -0.87
C ILE A 164 22.35 22.03 0.15
N ALA A 165 22.81 23.20 -0.28
CA ALA A 165 23.01 24.34 0.60
C ALA A 165 21.71 24.83 1.25
N ALA A 166 20.64 24.98 0.46
CA ALA A 166 19.34 25.43 0.94
C ALA A 166 18.69 24.40 1.87
N CYS A 167 18.72 23.11 1.52
CA CYS A 167 18.20 22.01 2.32
C CYS A 167 18.89 21.94 3.69
N ARG A 168 20.23 22.05 3.74
CA ARG A 168 20.97 22.04 5.00
C ARG A 168 20.57 23.23 5.89
N LYS A 169 20.52 24.43 5.31
CA LYS A 169 20.09 25.63 6.05
C LYS A 169 18.66 25.47 6.59
N ASN A 170 17.75 24.90 5.81
CA ASN A 170 16.35 24.72 6.20
C ASN A 170 16.17 23.65 7.30
N LYS A 171 16.99 22.60 7.32
CA LYS A 171 16.89 21.49 8.28
C LYS A 171 17.75 21.65 9.53
N SER A 172 18.72 22.56 9.53
CA SER A 172 19.57 22.82 10.69
C SER A 172 18.84 23.60 11.77
N SER A 173 19.01 23.16 13.00
CA SER A 173 18.49 23.82 14.20
C SER A 173 19.31 25.07 14.54
N GLU A 174 18.70 26.05 15.21
CA GLU A 174 19.44 27.20 15.76
C GLU A 174 20.49 26.77 16.82
N GLN A 175 20.23 25.66 17.52
CA GLN A 175 21.16 25.02 18.46
C GLN A 175 21.37 23.55 18.05
N PRO A 176 22.39 23.24 17.24
CA PRO A 176 22.58 21.90 16.71
C PRO A 176 23.02 20.90 17.79
N GLU A 177 22.41 19.72 17.79
CA GLU A 177 22.89 18.59 18.60
C GLU A 177 24.18 17.97 18.00
N GLU A 178 24.94 17.23 18.81
CA GLU A 178 26.10 16.48 18.33
C GLU A 178 25.68 15.46 17.25
N GLY A 179 26.32 15.50 16.08
CA GLY A 179 25.97 14.63 14.94
C GLY A 179 24.85 15.18 14.05
N GLU A 180 24.23 16.32 14.38
CA GLU A 180 23.15 16.90 13.57
C GLU A 180 23.63 17.28 12.16
N ALA A 181 24.83 17.87 12.05
CA ALA A 181 25.37 18.34 10.78
C ALA A 181 25.63 17.18 9.80
N GLU A 182 26.19 16.06 10.25
CA GLU A 182 26.36 14.86 9.43
C GLU A 182 25.01 14.24 9.04
N ARG A 183 24.05 14.18 9.98
CA ARG A 183 22.71 13.66 9.71
C ARG A 183 21.98 14.48 8.66
N VAL A 184 21.91 15.80 8.83
CA VAL A 184 21.28 16.73 7.88
C VAL A 184 21.95 16.67 6.51
N THR A 185 23.28 16.58 6.48
CA THR A 185 24.03 16.39 5.23
C THR A 185 23.62 15.10 4.51
N SER A 186 23.50 14.00 5.24
CA SER A 186 23.11 12.69 4.68
C SER A 186 21.66 12.68 4.18
N GLU A 187 20.73 13.30 4.92
CA GLU A 187 19.33 13.46 4.51
C GLU A 187 19.21 14.29 3.22
N CYS A 188 19.89 15.44 3.13
CA CYS A 188 19.87 16.28 1.93
C CYS A 188 20.51 15.59 0.73
N GLN A 189 21.61 14.85 0.94
CA GLN A 189 22.22 14.07 -0.14
C GLN A 189 21.31 12.94 -0.61
N CYS A 190 20.61 12.27 0.31
CA CYS A 190 19.65 11.24 -0.05
C CYS A 190 18.52 11.80 -0.92
N GLN A 191 17.93 12.95 -0.56
CA GLN A 191 16.88 13.58 -1.36
C GLN A 191 17.40 13.96 -2.74
N PHE A 192 18.59 14.56 -2.82
CA PHE A 192 19.22 14.91 -4.09
C PHE A 192 19.40 13.68 -5.00
N ASN A 193 19.96 12.59 -4.46
CA ASN A 193 20.12 11.34 -5.22
C ASN A 193 18.77 10.78 -5.70
N ARG A 194 17.71 10.93 -4.88
CA ARG A 194 16.37 10.52 -5.30
C ARG A 194 15.84 11.40 -6.43
N PHE A 195 16.06 12.71 -6.41
CA PHE A 195 15.70 13.61 -7.51
C PHE A 195 16.35 13.23 -8.83
N GLU A 196 17.63 12.85 -8.82
CA GLU A 196 18.31 12.33 -10.00
C GLU A 196 17.66 11.02 -10.49
N THR A 197 17.36 10.12 -9.56
CA THR A 197 16.76 8.80 -9.85
C THR A 197 15.34 8.90 -10.43
N ILE A 198 14.54 9.85 -9.96
CA ILE A 198 13.19 10.09 -10.50
C ILE A 198 13.19 10.92 -11.79
N GLY A 199 14.36 11.42 -12.21
CA GLY A 199 14.52 12.20 -13.43
C GLY A 199 13.96 13.62 -13.31
N LEU A 200 14.08 14.24 -12.13
CA LEU A 200 13.65 15.63 -11.92
C LEU A 200 14.42 16.57 -12.88
N ALA A 201 13.75 17.61 -13.38
CA ALA A 201 14.40 18.63 -14.20
C ALA A 201 15.19 19.63 -13.34
N GLN A 202 16.29 20.18 -13.87
CA GLN A 202 17.09 21.19 -13.16
C GLN A 202 16.26 22.41 -12.75
N ALA A 203 15.36 22.89 -13.61
CA ALA A 203 14.51 24.04 -13.30
C ALA A 203 13.56 23.76 -12.12
N ASP A 204 13.10 22.52 -11.97
CA ASP A 204 12.24 22.11 -10.85
C ASP A 204 13.07 22.01 -9.56
N LEU A 205 14.28 21.43 -9.63
CA LEU A 205 15.22 21.41 -8.50
C LEU A 205 15.56 22.84 -8.02
N ASP A 206 15.85 23.74 -8.95
CA ASP A 206 16.18 25.14 -8.65
C ASP A 206 14.98 25.87 -8.03
N THR A 207 13.77 25.61 -8.55
CA THR A 207 12.53 26.19 -8.02
C THR A 207 12.26 25.69 -6.60
N TYR A 208 12.43 24.39 -6.35
CA TYR A 208 12.27 23.81 -5.02
C TYR A 208 13.36 24.29 -4.05
N ALA A 209 14.61 24.44 -4.50
CA ALA A 209 15.67 25.02 -3.68
C ALA A 209 15.35 26.48 -3.29
N ALA A 210 14.78 27.26 -4.21
CA ALA A 210 14.39 28.64 -3.97
C ALA A 210 13.22 28.76 -2.96
N SER A 211 12.34 27.75 -2.86
CA SER A 211 11.20 27.79 -1.94
C SER A 211 11.57 27.73 -0.46
N PHE A 212 12.80 27.36 -0.13
CA PHE A 212 13.32 27.48 1.23
C PHE A 212 13.65 28.92 1.64
N GLY A 213 13.58 29.88 0.72
CA GLY A 213 13.83 31.29 0.99
C GLY A 213 12.60 32.04 1.53
N GLU A 214 12.82 32.97 2.46
CA GLU A 214 11.76 33.78 3.10
C GLU A 214 10.94 34.65 2.12
N SER A 215 11.46 34.92 0.92
CA SER A 215 10.83 35.79 -0.10
C SER A 215 10.38 35.03 -1.34
N PHE A 216 10.21 33.71 -1.26
CA PHE A 216 9.73 32.93 -2.39
C PHE A 216 8.29 33.31 -2.76
N VAL A 217 8.08 33.64 -4.04
CA VAL A 217 6.75 33.94 -4.58
C VAL A 217 6.14 32.63 -5.05
N TYR A 218 5.16 32.12 -4.29
CA TYR A 218 4.50 30.86 -4.60
C TYR A 218 3.78 30.93 -5.96
N PRO A 219 3.96 29.91 -6.83
CA PRO A 219 3.27 29.84 -8.10
C PRO A 219 1.74 29.86 -7.93
N THR A 220 1.05 30.63 -8.78
CA THR A 220 -0.42 30.75 -8.82
C THR A 220 -0.93 30.54 -10.25
N GLY A 221 -2.24 30.24 -10.39
CA GLY A 221 -2.87 30.01 -11.70
C GLY A 221 -2.33 28.73 -12.36
N ASP A 222 -1.97 28.81 -13.65
CA ASP A 222 -1.54 27.64 -14.43
C ASP A 222 -0.28 26.94 -13.89
N ARG A 223 0.50 27.62 -13.03
CA ARG A 223 1.71 27.07 -12.41
C ARG A 223 1.49 26.46 -11.04
N GLU A 224 0.28 26.59 -10.47
CA GLU A 224 -0.05 26.06 -9.14
C GLU A 224 -0.05 24.53 -9.12
N LYS A 225 -0.69 23.87 -10.10
CA LYS A 225 -0.73 22.40 -10.16
C LYS A 225 0.66 21.76 -10.35
N PRO A 226 1.51 22.22 -11.31
CA PRO A 226 2.88 21.73 -11.41
C PRO A 226 3.69 21.92 -10.12
N TRP A 227 3.52 23.07 -9.44
CA TRP A 227 4.16 23.32 -8.15
C TRP A 227 3.71 22.34 -7.07
N GLN A 228 2.41 22.07 -6.94
CA GLN A 228 1.89 21.09 -5.99
C GLN A 228 2.43 19.68 -6.26
N ALA A 229 2.53 19.28 -7.54
CA ALA A 229 3.12 18.00 -7.91
C ALA A 229 4.61 17.92 -7.52
N LEU A 230 5.38 18.97 -7.78
CA LEU A 230 6.79 19.07 -7.38
C LEU A 230 6.97 18.97 -5.87
N VAL A 231 6.17 19.70 -5.10
CA VAL A 231 6.22 19.64 -3.62
C VAL A 231 5.90 18.23 -3.13
N LYS A 232 4.89 17.57 -3.71
CA LYS A 232 4.54 16.19 -3.37
C LYS A 232 5.68 15.20 -3.67
N ASP A 233 6.31 15.31 -4.83
CA ASP A 233 7.46 14.46 -5.18
C ASP A 233 8.65 14.69 -4.21
N ALA A 234 8.84 15.93 -3.75
CA ALA A 234 9.88 16.26 -2.77
C ALA A 234 9.55 15.77 -1.35
N GLU A 235 8.28 15.85 -0.93
CA GLU A 235 7.79 15.25 0.31
C GLU A 235 7.96 13.73 0.31
N ASP A 236 7.61 13.07 -0.80
CA ASP A 236 7.79 11.63 -0.99
C ASP A 236 9.28 11.25 -0.96
N ALA A 237 10.17 12.04 -1.59
CA ALA A 237 11.62 11.83 -1.53
C ALA A 237 12.17 12.00 -0.11
N GLY A 238 11.73 13.04 0.61
CA GLY A 238 12.13 13.28 1.99
C GLY A 238 11.67 12.19 2.94
N THR A 239 10.42 11.77 2.83
CA THR A 239 9.87 10.65 3.62
C THR A 239 10.60 9.36 3.29
N GLY A 240 10.86 9.10 2.01
CA GLY A 240 11.60 7.90 1.61
C GLY A 240 13.04 7.85 2.13
N CYS A 241 13.70 8.99 2.31
CA CYS A 241 15.00 9.05 2.98
C CYS A 241 14.93 8.72 4.47
N ASP A 242 13.88 9.16 5.15
CA ASP A 242 13.63 8.77 6.54
C ASP A 242 13.33 7.27 6.66
N VAL A 243 12.61 6.69 5.68
CA VAL A 243 12.38 5.23 5.61
C VAL A 243 13.67 4.47 5.33
N ALA A 244 14.46 4.90 4.35
CA ALA A 244 15.72 4.26 3.98
C ALA A 244 16.76 4.26 5.12
N SER A 245 16.71 5.27 5.98
CA SER A 245 17.58 5.38 7.17
C SER A 245 17.02 4.66 8.41
N GLY A 246 15.81 4.10 8.33
CA GLY A 246 15.13 3.43 9.45
C GLY A 246 14.58 4.39 10.51
N LYS A 247 14.52 5.69 10.22
CA LYS A 247 13.93 6.72 11.10
C LYS A 247 12.40 6.68 11.06
N SER A 248 11.83 6.28 9.93
CA SER A 248 10.39 6.14 9.75
C SER A 248 10.05 4.86 8.97
N GLN A 249 8.76 4.63 8.82
CA GLN A 249 8.19 3.69 7.88
C GLN A 249 7.10 4.43 7.11
N TRP A 250 6.81 3.99 5.88
CA TRP A 250 5.60 4.43 5.21
C TRP A 250 4.42 4.17 6.12
N GLN A 251 3.66 5.21 6.41
CA GLN A 251 2.40 5.02 7.12
C GLN A 251 1.52 4.18 6.21
N PRO A 252 0.84 3.14 6.74
CA PRO A 252 -0.29 2.56 6.05
C PRO A 252 -1.22 3.69 5.61
N ALA A 253 -1.84 3.56 4.44
CA ALA A 253 -2.93 4.45 4.15
C ALA A 253 -4.06 4.15 5.12
N TYR A 254 -4.52 5.17 5.81
CA TYR A 254 -5.57 5.04 6.80
C TYR A 254 -6.83 5.69 6.25
N PHE A 255 -7.91 4.91 6.20
CA PHE A 255 -9.23 5.53 6.36
C PHE A 255 -9.33 6.01 7.81
N ASN A 256 -10.06 7.11 8.02
CA ASN A 256 -10.54 7.39 9.36
C ASN A 256 -11.57 6.32 9.71
N HIS A 257 -11.07 5.23 10.29
CA HIS A 257 -11.86 4.13 10.78
C HIS A 257 -12.65 4.56 12.02
N GLY A 258 -13.77 3.89 12.26
CA GLY A 258 -14.35 3.89 13.59
C GLY A 258 -13.40 3.30 14.64
N ASP A 259 -13.66 3.59 15.90
CA ASP A 259 -12.84 3.25 17.05
C ASP A 259 -13.30 1.98 17.77
N GLN A 260 -14.27 1.26 17.19
CA GLN A 260 -14.87 0.09 17.82
C GLN A 260 -13.95 -1.14 17.71
N GLN A 261 -14.01 -1.98 18.74
CA GLN A 261 -13.31 -3.25 18.73
C GLN A 261 -13.91 -4.18 17.67
N GLN A 262 -13.07 -4.65 16.75
CA GLN A 262 -13.50 -5.55 15.69
C GLN A 262 -13.62 -6.99 16.19
N GLN A 263 -14.58 -7.72 15.63
CA GLN A 263 -14.63 -9.17 15.67
C GLN A 263 -14.34 -9.74 14.28
N ARG A 264 -13.99 -11.02 14.21
CA ARG A 264 -13.84 -11.71 12.94
C ARG A 264 -15.21 -11.89 12.30
N LEU A 265 -15.36 -11.47 11.05
CA LEU A 265 -16.60 -11.60 10.29
C LEU A 265 -16.41 -12.49 9.06
N ASP A 266 -17.53 -13.02 8.57
CA ASP A 266 -17.68 -13.58 7.24
C ASP A 266 -18.28 -12.50 6.32
N PHE A 267 -17.55 -12.17 5.26
CA PHE A 267 -17.88 -11.11 4.30
C PHE A 267 -18.40 -11.64 2.98
N ASP A 268 -18.41 -12.97 2.74
CA ASP A 268 -18.62 -13.53 1.40
C ASP A 268 -19.98 -13.13 0.83
N ALA A 269 -21.04 -13.29 1.62
CA ALA A 269 -22.41 -13.01 1.19
C ALA A 269 -22.65 -11.50 0.97
N PHE A 270 -22.03 -10.65 1.80
CA PHE A 270 -22.09 -9.20 1.67
C PHE A 270 -21.36 -8.72 0.41
N LEU A 271 -20.14 -9.20 0.18
CA LEU A 271 -19.34 -8.85 -0.98
C LEU A 271 -19.94 -9.37 -2.30
N ASP A 272 -20.77 -10.42 -2.26
CA ASP A 272 -21.57 -10.85 -3.42
C ASP A 272 -22.78 -9.92 -3.68
N ALA A 273 -23.42 -9.40 -2.63
CA ALA A 273 -24.61 -8.54 -2.74
C ALA A 273 -24.27 -7.06 -3.00
N CYS A 274 -23.10 -6.59 -2.58
CA CYS A 274 -22.73 -5.18 -2.60
C CYS A 274 -22.55 -4.59 -4.02
N PRO A 275 -21.84 -5.22 -4.97
CA PRO A 275 -21.52 -4.57 -6.24
C PRO A 275 -22.74 -4.28 -7.14
N VAL A 276 -23.90 -4.87 -6.84
CA VAL A 276 -25.14 -4.72 -7.62
C VAL A 276 -26.07 -3.62 -7.08
N GLN A 277 -25.70 -2.93 -6.00
CA GLN A 277 -26.55 -1.91 -5.39
C GLN A 277 -26.69 -0.66 -6.26
N ASP A 278 -27.92 -0.18 -6.41
CA ASP A 278 -28.24 0.99 -7.24
C ASP A 278 -27.47 2.24 -6.78
N PHE A 279 -27.35 2.50 -5.48
CA PHE A 279 -26.60 3.66 -4.98
C PHE A 279 -25.10 3.57 -5.29
N ILE A 280 -24.54 2.36 -5.37
CA ILE A 280 -23.15 2.12 -5.75
C ILE A 280 -22.99 2.29 -7.27
N LEU A 281 -23.89 1.73 -8.07
CA LEU A 281 -23.81 1.78 -9.52
C LEU A 281 -24.09 3.17 -10.10
N THR A 282 -24.99 3.93 -9.46
CA THR A 282 -25.39 5.28 -9.91
C THR A 282 -24.50 6.39 -9.37
N ASN A 283 -23.64 6.11 -8.38
CA ASN A 283 -22.71 7.09 -7.86
C ASN A 283 -21.62 7.40 -8.90
N ARG A 284 -21.43 8.70 -9.17
CA ARG A 284 -20.46 9.21 -10.16
C ARG A 284 -19.03 8.70 -9.93
N LYS A 285 -18.67 8.38 -8.68
CA LYS A 285 -17.34 7.87 -8.31
C LYS A 285 -17.20 6.37 -8.55
N THR A 286 -18.25 5.60 -8.75
CA THR A 286 -18.19 4.11 -8.74
C THR A 286 -18.88 3.43 -9.92
N GLY A 287 -19.32 4.19 -10.92
CA GLY A 287 -20.08 3.68 -12.08
C GLY A 287 -19.37 2.71 -13.04
N SER A 288 -18.42 1.91 -12.57
CA SER A 288 -17.90 0.72 -13.25
C SER A 288 -17.90 -0.48 -12.27
N PRO A 289 -18.02 -1.73 -12.78
CA PRO A 289 -18.06 -2.92 -11.90
C PRO A 289 -16.86 -3.05 -10.96
N ASP A 290 -15.66 -2.67 -11.40
CA ASP A 290 -14.44 -2.78 -10.60
C ASP A 290 -14.33 -1.70 -9.54
N ARG A 291 -14.83 -0.50 -9.82
CA ARG A 291 -14.90 0.56 -8.81
C ARG A 291 -15.97 0.25 -7.77
N ALA A 292 -17.08 -0.36 -8.18
CA ALA A 292 -18.06 -0.92 -7.25
C ALA A 292 -17.43 -1.99 -6.36
N LEU A 293 -16.66 -2.92 -6.94
CA LEU A 293 -15.92 -3.94 -6.18
C LEU A 293 -14.94 -3.31 -5.16
N GLY A 294 -14.17 -2.31 -5.58
CA GLY A 294 -13.25 -1.58 -4.69
C GLY A 294 -13.98 -0.86 -3.55
N LEU A 295 -15.12 -0.21 -3.83
CA LEU A 295 -15.94 0.41 -2.79
C LEU A 295 -16.50 -0.63 -1.83
N CYS A 296 -16.98 -1.77 -2.32
CA CYS A 296 -17.48 -2.86 -1.49
C CYS A 296 -16.40 -3.45 -0.58
N GLY A 297 -15.16 -3.57 -1.06
CA GLY A 297 -14.01 -3.92 -0.22
C GLY A 297 -13.77 -2.91 0.90
N CYS A 298 -13.84 -1.60 0.59
CA CYS A 298 -13.74 -0.55 1.60
C CYS A 298 -14.86 -0.62 2.64
N LEU A 299 -16.11 -0.76 2.20
CA LEU A 299 -17.27 -0.88 3.10
C LEU A 299 -17.14 -2.11 4.02
N ALA A 300 -16.77 -3.27 3.47
CA ALA A 300 -16.56 -4.48 4.26
C ALA A 300 -15.47 -4.28 5.34
N ARG A 301 -14.45 -3.46 5.06
CA ARG A 301 -13.39 -3.14 6.01
C ARG A 301 -13.81 -2.10 7.05
N GLU A 302 -14.65 -1.16 6.65
CA GLU A 302 -15.04 -0.02 7.48
C GLU A 302 -16.18 -0.35 8.45
N LEU A 303 -17.20 -1.11 8.01
CA LEU A 303 -18.35 -1.48 8.84
C LEU A 303 -17.97 -2.10 10.21
N PRO A 304 -17.01 -3.05 10.32
CA PRO A 304 -16.58 -3.59 11.61
C PRO A 304 -16.02 -2.54 12.57
N THR A 305 -15.39 -1.49 12.03
CA THR A 305 -14.80 -0.40 12.82
C THR A 305 -15.89 0.51 13.41
N GLN A 306 -17.08 0.51 12.82
CA GLN A 306 -18.29 1.17 13.32
C GLN A 306 -19.11 0.29 14.26
N GLY A 307 -18.59 -0.88 14.66
CA GLY A 307 -19.25 -1.79 15.60
C GLY A 307 -20.22 -2.77 14.95
N VAL A 308 -20.28 -2.84 13.61
CA VAL A 308 -21.15 -3.78 12.90
C VAL A 308 -20.71 -5.22 13.19
N THR A 309 -21.64 -6.00 13.71
CA THR A 309 -21.43 -7.41 14.04
C THR A 309 -21.76 -8.34 12.87
N GLN A 310 -21.58 -9.66 13.02
CA GLN A 310 -22.02 -10.61 11.98
C GLN A 310 -23.52 -10.50 11.73
N THR A 311 -24.33 -10.38 12.79
CA THR A 311 -25.78 -10.18 12.66
C THR A 311 -26.08 -8.91 11.85
N GLY A 312 -25.38 -7.81 12.14
CA GLY A 312 -25.54 -6.57 11.37
C GLY A 312 -25.10 -6.72 9.91
N MET A 313 -23.99 -7.43 9.64
CA MET A 313 -23.52 -7.73 8.29
C MET A 313 -24.52 -8.60 7.51
N ASP A 314 -25.12 -9.59 8.17
CA ASP A 314 -26.15 -10.46 7.57
C ASP A 314 -27.44 -9.67 7.26
N LEU A 315 -27.83 -8.74 8.14
CA LEU A 315 -28.96 -7.82 7.90
C LEU A 315 -28.68 -6.88 6.72
N LEU A 316 -27.51 -6.25 6.67
CA LEU A 316 -27.10 -5.42 5.52
C LEU A 316 -27.07 -6.23 4.23
N THR A 317 -26.67 -7.50 4.29
CA THR A 317 -26.68 -8.40 3.13
C THR A 317 -28.10 -8.66 2.64
N GLN A 318 -29.05 -8.94 3.53
CA GLN A 318 -30.46 -9.12 3.17
C GLN A 318 -31.05 -7.84 2.60
N TYR A 319 -30.73 -6.70 3.21
CA TYR A 319 -31.14 -5.38 2.74
C TYR A 319 -30.64 -5.09 1.33
N TYR A 320 -29.37 -5.34 1.06
CA TYR A 320 -28.79 -5.23 -0.29
C TYR A 320 -29.41 -6.22 -1.29
N ARG A 321 -30.01 -7.31 -0.84
CA ARG A 321 -30.72 -8.24 -1.74
C ARG A 321 -32.18 -7.85 -1.95
N ASP A 322 -32.59 -6.68 -1.47
CA ASP A 322 -33.99 -6.22 -1.44
C ASP A 322 -34.92 -7.21 -0.70
N GLU A 323 -34.38 -8.01 0.23
CA GLU A 323 -35.14 -9.02 0.99
C GLU A 323 -35.86 -8.41 2.20
N ILE A 324 -35.34 -7.29 2.73
CA ILE A 324 -35.88 -6.56 3.88
C ILE A 324 -35.82 -5.04 3.62
N SER A 325 -36.67 -4.27 4.28
CA SER A 325 -36.74 -2.81 4.17
C SER A 325 -35.95 -2.08 5.27
N ASP A 326 -35.77 -0.76 5.13
CA ASP A 326 -35.20 0.10 6.17
C ASP A 326 -35.93 -0.09 7.52
N ALA A 327 -37.27 -0.19 7.48
CA ALA A 327 -38.09 -0.38 8.67
C ALA A 327 -37.86 -1.75 9.36
N ASP A 328 -37.52 -2.77 8.57
CA ASP A 328 -37.19 -4.10 9.10
C ASP A 328 -35.79 -4.13 9.73
N ILE A 329 -34.85 -3.34 9.19
CA ILE A 329 -33.55 -3.10 9.84
C ILE A 329 -33.77 -2.35 11.14
N ASP A 330 -34.44 -1.20 11.11
CA ASP A 330 -34.63 -0.35 12.30
C ASP A 330 -35.31 -1.09 13.46
N ALA A 331 -36.20 -2.03 13.15
CA ALA A 331 -36.87 -2.87 14.13
C ALA A 331 -35.93 -3.90 14.81
N GLN A 332 -34.86 -4.30 14.14
CA GLN A 332 -33.89 -5.29 14.62
C GLN A 332 -32.61 -4.67 15.16
N ASP A 333 -32.12 -3.62 14.51
CA ASP A 333 -30.93 -2.84 14.86
C ASP A 333 -31.08 -1.40 14.34
N SER A 334 -31.56 -0.51 15.21
CA SER A 334 -31.82 0.90 14.89
C SER A 334 -30.56 1.74 14.63
N GLU A 335 -29.37 1.22 14.90
CA GLU A 335 -28.11 1.94 14.69
C GLU A 335 -27.38 1.48 13.42
N LEU A 336 -27.81 0.35 12.81
CA LEU A 336 -27.12 -0.28 11.70
C LEU A 336 -27.04 0.59 10.44
N LEU A 337 -28.15 1.23 10.04
CA LEU A 337 -28.15 2.13 8.88
C LEU A 337 -27.29 3.37 9.11
N ALA A 338 -27.28 3.92 10.33
CA ALA A 338 -26.42 5.06 10.66
C ALA A 338 -24.92 4.68 10.64
N ALA A 339 -24.57 3.48 11.10
CA ALA A 339 -23.21 2.95 11.01
C ALA A 339 -22.80 2.72 9.54
N HIS A 340 -23.72 2.23 8.72
CA HIS A 340 -23.54 2.05 7.28
C HIS A 340 -23.34 3.38 6.54
N ASP A 341 -24.15 4.40 6.83
CA ASP A 341 -24.01 5.74 6.24
C ASP A 341 -22.64 6.33 6.56
N LYS A 342 -22.20 6.23 7.83
CA LYS A 342 -20.88 6.71 8.26
C LYS A 342 -19.74 5.97 7.54
N ALA A 343 -19.87 4.66 7.37
CA ALA A 343 -18.90 3.86 6.62
C ALA A 343 -18.87 4.26 5.13
N SER A 344 -20.04 4.47 4.53
CA SER A 344 -20.19 4.91 3.15
C SER A 344 -19.57 6.28 2.93
N ASP A 345 -19.79 7.23 3.83
CA ASP A 345 -19.20 8.56 3.77
C ASP A 345 -17.67 8.51 3.90
N ALA A 346 -17.14 7.70 4.83
CA ALA A 346 -15.69 7.53 5.00
C ALA A 346 -15.03 6.98 3.74
N CYS A 347 -15.60 5.92 3.16
CA CYS A 347 -15.12 5.33 1.92
C CYS A 347 -15.26 6.30 0.74
N LEU A 348 -16.43 6.92 0.54
CA LEU A 348 -16.68 7.81 -0.60
C LEU A 348 -15.90 9.11 -0.54
N ALA A 349 -15.61 9.65 0.65
CA ALA A 349 -14.81 10.86 0.81
C ALA A 349 -13.40 10.68 0.24
N GLN A 350 -12.78 9.54 0.54
CA GLN A 350 -11.43 9.21 0.09
C GLN A 350 -11.40 8.54 -1.28
N PHE A 351 -12.53 7.99 -1.76
CA PHE A 351 -12.57 7.25 -3.03
C PHE A 351 -11.97 8.06 -4.17
N PRO A 352 -10.95 7.53 -4.88
CA PRO A 352 -10.20 8.27 -5.88
C PRO A 352 -11.16 8.83 -6.92
N ALA A 353 -10.90 10.03 -7.42
CA ALA A 353 -11.68 10.59 -8.51
C ALA A 353 -11.51 9.72 -9.78
N LYS A 354 -12.46 9.82 -10.70
CA LYS A 354 -12.31 9.22 -12.04
C LYS A 354 -11.27 9.97 -12.87
#